data_AF-A0A9E2BDN2-F1
#
_entry.id   AF-A0A9E2BDN2-F1
#
_cell.length_a   1.000
_cell.length_b   1.000
_cell.length_c   1.000
_cell.angle_alpha   90.00
_cell.angle_beta   90.00
_cell.angle_gamma   90.00
#
_symmetry.space_group_name_H-M   'P 1'
#
loop_
_entity.id
_entity.type
_entity.pdbx_description
1 polymer ?
#
loop_
_entity_poly.entity_id
_entity_poly.type
_entity_poly.pdbx_seq_one_letter_code
_entity_poly.pdbx_strand_id
1 'polypeptide(L)' 'VTPIPTVLNLDQMEKETIHKALLKHGFNISHTARELGLTRASLYRRMEKHGL' A
#
# COMPACT_ATOMS: atom_id res chain seq x y z
N VAL A 1 -28.00 -0.64 -12.30
CA VAL A 1 -26.56 -0.32 -12.15
C VAL A 1 -26.29 -0.09 -10.67
N THR A 2 -25.65 -1.04 -10.00
CA THR A 2 -25.29 -0.90 -8.58
C THR A 2 -24.16 0.13 -8.47
N PRO A 3 -24.26 1.14 -7.59
CA PRO A 3 -23.15 2.06 -7.38
C PRO A 3 -22.01 1.26 -6.75
N ILE A 4 -20.94 1.07 -7.51
CA ILE A 4 -19.72 0.43 -7.04
C ILE A 4 -19.17 1.36 -5.95
N PRO A 5 -19.06 0.94 -4.69
CA PRO A 5 -18.56 1.79 -3.62
C PRO A 5 -17.10 2.14 -3.93
N THR A 6 -16.87 3.37 -4.40
CA THR A 6 -15.56 3.91 -4.81
C THR A 6 -14.48 3.73 -3.74
N VAL A 7 -14.89 3.61 -2.48
CA VAL A 7 -14.04 3.39 -1.29
C VAL A 7 -13.36 2.01 -1.31
N LEU A 8 -14.04 0.95 -1.75
CA LEU A 8 -13.46 -0.40 -1.85
C LEU A 8 -12.32 -0.44 -2.89
N ASN A 9 -12.49 0.28 -4.00
CA ASN A 9 -11.48 0.33 -5.05
C ASN A 9 -10.20 1.04 -4.59
N LEU A 10 -10.31 2.17 -3.89
CA LEU A 10 -9.14 2.93 -3.44
C LEU A 10 -8.33 2.18 -2.38
N ASP A 11 -9.01 1.52 -1.45
CA ASP A 11 -8.35 0.71 -0.41
C ASP A 11 -7.59 -0.47 -1.01
N GLN A 12 -8.21 -1.17 -1.97
CA GLN A 12 -7.59 -2.28 -2.67
C GLN A 12 -6.44 -1.84 -3.59
N MET A 13 -6.60 -0.73 -4.30
CA MET A 13 -5.53 -0.14 -5.10
C MET A 13 -4.34 0.28 -4.24
N GLU A 14 -4.58 0.82 -3.03
CA GLU A 14 -3.53 1.15 -2.09
C GLU A 14 -2.78 -0.10 -1.62
N LYS A 15 -3.51 -1.16 -1.23
CA LYS A 15 -2.92 -2.45 -0.85
C LYS A 15 -2.06 -3.04 -1.97
N GLU A 16 -2.57 -3.07 -3.20
CA GLU A 16 -1.83 -3.56 -4.36
C GLU A 16 -0.57 -2.73 -4.64
N THR A 17 -0.67 -1.41 -4.50
CA THR A 17 0.46 -0.50 -4.72
C THR A 17 1.58 -0.77 -3.71
N ILE A 18 1.22 -0.89 -2.43
CA ILE A 18 2.17 -1.25 -1.36
C ILE A 18 2.81 -2.61 -1.64
N HIS A 19 2.00 -3.61 -1.98
CA HIS A 19 2.48 -4.96 -2.25
C HIS A 19 3.43 -5.02 -3.46
N LYS A 20 3.09 -4.34 -4.56
CA LYS A 20 3.95 -4.24 -5.76
C LYS A 20 5.29 -3.58 -5.44
N ALA A 21 5.27 -2.49 -4.68
CA ALA A 21 6.48 -1.78 -4.29
C ALA A 21 7.35 -2.62 -3.33
N LEU A 22 6.74 -3.34 -2.38
CA LEU A 22 7.45 -4.29 -1.52
C LEU A 22 8.14 -5.38 -2.34
N LEU A 23 7.43 -6.03 -3.27
CA LEU A 23 8.01 -7.06 -4.13
C LEU A 23 9.16 -6.52 -4.98
N LYS A 24 8.98 -5.35 -5.59
CA LYS A 24 10.00 -4.68 -6.42
C LYS A 24 11.30 -4.41 -5.66
N HIS A 25 11.18 -4.06 -4.38
CA HIS A 25 12.33 -3.75 -3.50
C HIS A 25 12.76 -4.93 -2.63
N GLY A 26 12.29 -6.16 -2.90
CA GLY A 26 12.66 -7.35 -2.13
C GLY A 26 12.30 -7.25 -0.64
N PHE A 27 11.12 -6.68 -0.36
CA PHE A 27 10.62 -6.37 0.99
C PHE A 27 11.48 -5.40 1.79
N ASN A 28 12.35 -4.62 1.12
CA ASN A 28 13.08 -3.54 1.77
C ASN A 28 12.14 -2.36 2.08
N ILE A 29 11.73 -2.26 3.34
CA ILE A 29 10.79 -1.23 3.84
C ILE A 29 11.30 0.19 3.58
N SER A 30 12.61 0.43 3.71
CA SER A 30 13.18 1.76 3.50
C SER A 30 13.07 2.22 2.06
N HIS A 31 13.42 1.34 1.11
CA HIS A 31 13.33 1.64 -0.31
C HIS A 31 11.88 1.74 -0.78
N THR A 32 11.02 0.86 -0.29
CA THR A 32 9.58 0.88 -0.57
C THR A 32 8.94 2.17 -0.09
N ALA A 33 9.20 2.58 1.15
CA ALA A 33 8.68 3.84 1.70
C ALA A 33 9.17 5.04 0.89
N ARG A 34 10.46 5.06 0.50
CA ARG A 34 11.03 6.13 -0.31
C ARG A 34 10.40 6.23 -1.70
N GLU A 35 10.12 5.10 -2.36
CA GLU A 35 9.43 5.08 -3.65
C GLU A 35 7.99 5.57 -3.54
N LEU A 36 7.28 5.16 -2.49
CA LEU A 36 5.90 5.56 -2.25
C LEU A 36 5.76 6.99 -1.70
N GLY A 37 6.88 7.70 -1.46
CA GLY A 37 6.88 9.03 -0.86
C GLY A 37 6.38 9.04 0.60
N LEU A 38 6.52 7.91 1.28
CA LEU A 38 6.07 7.69 2.65
C LEU A 38 7.27 7.67 3.61
N THR A 39 7.01 8.02 4.87
CA THR A 39 7.92 7.63 5.94
C THR A 39 7.78 6.13 6.22
N ARG A 40 8.81 5.51 6.81
CA ARG A 40 8.73 4.09 7.23
C ARG A 40 7.53 3.85 8.15
N ALA A 41 7.30 4.75 9.11
CA ALA A 41 6.17 4.67 10.05
C ALA A 41 4.82 4.72 9.32
N SER A 42 4.67 5.60 8.33
CA SER A 42 3.46 5.68 7.51
C SER A 42 3.24 4.39 6.70
N LEU A 43 4.31 3.79 6.15
CA LEU A 43 4.21 2.51 5.44
C LEU A 43 3.75 1.39 6.38
N TYR A 44 4.33 1.28 7.58
CA TYR A 44 3.91 0.28 8.57
C TYR A 44 2.43 0.39 8.93
N ARG A 45 1.92 1.60 9.17
CA ARG A 45 0.50 1.82 9.49
C ARG A 45 -0.43 1.38 8.36
N ARG A 46 -0.01 1.59 7.10
CA ARG A 46 -0.80 1.15 5.93
C ARG A 46 -0.73 -0.37 5.77
N MET A 47 0.44 -0.98 5.97
CA MET A 47 0.56 -2.44 5.96
C MET A 47 -0.32 -3.09 7.03
N GLU A 48 -0.30 -2.55 8.26
CA GLU A 48 -1.14 -3.01 9.37
C GLU A 48 -2.64 -2.88 9.03
N LYS A 49 -3.07 -1.74 8.48
CA LYS A 49 -4.45 -1.53 8.01
C LYS A 49 -4.90 -2.60 7.00
N HIS A 50 -3.99 -3.02 6.12
CA HIS A 50 -4.28 -3.95 5.01
C HIS A 50 -3.97 -5.42 5.31
N GLY A 51 -3.42 -5.70 6.50
CA GLY A 51 -2.97 -7.05 6.92
C GLY A 51 -1.85 -7.60 6.04
N LEU A 52 -0.88 -6.76 5.66
CA LEU A 52 0.30 -7.10 4.87
C LEU A 52 1.52 -7.43 5.74
#